data_AF-A0A928SJ62-F1
#
_entry.id   AF-A0A928SJ62-F1
#
_cell.length_a   1.000
_cell.length_b   1.000
_cell.length_c   1.000
_cell.angle_alpha   90.00
_cell.angle_beta   90.00
_cell.angle_gamma   90.00
#
_symmetry.space_group_name_H-M   'P 1'
#
loop_
_entity.id
_entity.type
_entity.pdbx_description
1 polymer ?
#
loop_
_entity_poly.entity_id
_entity_poly.type
_entity_poly.pdbx_seq_one_letter_code
_entity_poly.pdbx_strand_id
1 'polypeptide(L)'
;MVTILLELPDDLAQRLTPLRDRLPEIIELGLRQWSDAEPALTSRQRVEQIWAATGLIVPLDPAIARRYAKSRQRRTPIQAGGKPASEIIIEQRGKL
;
A
#
# COMPACT_ATOMS: atom_id res chain seq x y z
N MET A 1 -26.50 20.05 11.66
CA MET A 1 -26.10 19.07 12.69
C MET A 1 -26.20 17.70 12.07
N VAL A 2 -25.13 16.90 12.09
CA VAL A 2 -25.13 15.53 11.58
C VAL A 2 -24.94 14.61 12.78
N THR A 3 -25.75 13.57 12.87
CA THR A 3 -25.70 12.60 13.96
C THR A 3 -25.20 11.27 13.39
N ILE A 4 -24.17 10.69 14.02
CA ILE A 4 -23.62 9.39 13.67
C ILE A 4 -23.94 8.44 14.82
N LEU A 5 -24.64 7.35 14.54
CA LEU A 5 -24.90 6.29 15.51
C LEU A 5 -23.72 5.31 15.50
N LEU A 6 -23.20 4.99 16.68
CA LEU A 6 -22.10 4.06 16.86
C LEU A 6 -22.53 2.96 17.81
N GLU A 7 -22.29 1.71 17.42
CA GLU A 7 -22.38 0.57 18.33
C GLU A 7 -21.05 0.47 19.10
N LEU A 8 -21.14 0.43 20.42
CA LEU A 8 -19.98 0.36 21.31
C LEU A 8 -20.11 -0.89 22.19
N PRO A 9 -19.01 -1.56 22.54
CA PRO A 9 -19.02 -2.57 23.59
C PRO A 9 -19.55 -2.00 24.90
N ASP A 10 -20.33 -2.79 25.64
CA ASP A 10 -21.00 -2.35 26.88
C ASP A 10 -20.02 -1.75 27.90
N ASP A 11 -18.85 -2.40 28.07
CA ASP A 11 -17.80 -1.93 28.98
C ASP A 11 -17.28 -0.53 28.59
N LEU A 12 -17.16 -0.27 27.29
CA LEU A 12 -16.72 1.03 26.79
C LEU A 12 -17.83 2.07 26.97
N ALA A 13 -19.09 1.71 26.69
CA ALA A 13 -20.23 2.58 26.90
C ALA A 13 -20.36 3.00 28.37
N GLN A 14 -20.18 2.07 29.32
CA GLN A 14 -20.19 2.38 30.75
C GLN A 14 -19.09 3.37 31.14
N ARG A 15 -17.89 3.22 30.59
CA ARG A 15 -16.76 4.13 30.86
C ARG A 15 -16.95 5.51 30.25
N LEU A 16 -17.65 5.59 29.12
CA LEU A 16 -17.89 6.83 28.38
C LEU A 16 -19.14 7.59 28.87
N THR A 17 -20.10 6.91 29.50
CA THR A 17 -21.34 7.51 30.01
C THR A 17 -21.10 8.72 30.95
N PRO A 18 -20.16 8.68 31.91
CA PRO A 18 -19.86 9.82 32.77
C PRO A 18 -19.23 11.01 32.04
N LEU A 19 -18.67 10.78 30.85
CA LEU A 19 -17.97 11.78 30.04
C LEU A 19 -18.84 12.29 28.89
N ARG A 20 -20.15 12.01 28.91
CA ARG A 20 -21.08 12.27 27.80
C ARG A 20 -20.99 13.70 27.26
N ASP A 21 -20.88 14.69 28.13
CA ASP A 21 -20.83 16.10 27.75
C ASP A 21 -19.50 16.49 27.07
N ARG A 22 -18.43 15.73 27.35
CA ARG A 22 -17.09 15.92 26.76
C ARG A 22 -16.79 14.96 25.61
N LEU A 23 -17.70 14.03 25.31
CA LEU A 23 -17.52 13.08 24.21
C LEU A 23 -17.18 13.73 22.87
N PRO A 24 -17.81 14.85 22.46
CA PRO A 24 -17.45 15.50 21.21
C PRO A 24 -15.97 15.90 21.15
N GLU A 25 -15.45 16.47 22.23
CA GLU A 25 -14.05 16.93 22.34
C GLU A 25 -13.07 15.76 22.36
N ILE A 26 -13.41 14.69 23.10
CA ILE A 26 -12.61 13.46 23.19
C ILE A 26 -12.52 12.79 21.82
N ILE A 27 -13.66 12.67 21.11
CA ILE A 27 -13.71 12.07 19.78
C ILE A 27 -12.91 12.93 18.79
N GLU A 28 -13.05 14.25 18.83
CA GLU A 28 -12.30 15.16 17.95
C GLU A 28 -10.78 15.00 18.15
N LEU A 29 -10.31 14.99 19.40
CA LEU A 29 -8.89 14.78 19.72
C LEU A 29 -8.38 13.42 19.24
N GLY A 30 -9.14 12.36 19.51
CA GLY A 30 -8.80 11.01 19.08
C GLY A 30 -8.75 10.87 17.56
N LEU A 31 -9.70 11.50 16.85
CA LEU A 31 -9.73 11.51 15.39
C LEU A 31 -8.56 12.29 14.81
N ARG A 32 -8.20 13.45 15.36
CA ARG A 32 -7.02 14.23 14.94
C ARG A 32 -5.75 13.38 15.07
N GLN A 33 -5.55 12.76 16.23
CA GLN A 33 -4.42 11.87 16.45
C GLN A 33 -4.42 10.65 15.52
N TRP A 34 -5.59 10.10 15.21
CA TRP A 34 -5.71 8.99 14.26
C TRP A 34 -5.37 9.43 12.84
N SER A 35 -5.86 10.58 12.40
CA SER A 35 -5.58 11.11 11.06
C SER A 35 -4.11 11.52 10.88
N ASP A 36 -3.46 11.96 11.96
CA ASP A 36 -2.03 12.30 11.98
C ASP A 36 -1.14 11.05 12.16
N ALA A 37 -1.73 9.93 12.58
CA ALA A 37 -1.04 8.64 12.56
C ALA A 37 -0.94 8.18 11.11
N GLU A 38 0.24 8.41 10.52
CA GLU A 38 0.63 7.84 9.22
C GLU A 38 0.16 6.38 9.13
N PRO A 39 -0.52 5.97 8.04
CA PRO A 39 -1.01 4.62 7.90
C PRO A 39 0.16 3.66 8.10
N ALA A 40 -0.02 2.68 8.99
CA ALA A 40 1.03 1.75 9.35
C ALA A 40 1.66 1.17 8.08
N LEU A 41 2.88 1.63 7.77
CA LEU A 41 3.55 1.27 6.53
C LEU A 41 3.68 -0.25 6.49
N THR A 42 3.22 -0.83 5.39
CA THR A 42 3.47 -2.24 5.09
C THR A 42 4.99 -2.48 5.10
N SER A 43 5.42 -3.71 5.39
CA SER A 43 6.86 -4.04 5.43
C SER A 43 7.60 -3.60 4.16
N ARG A 44 6.93 -3.69 3.01
CA ARG A 44 7.44 -3.19 1.73
C ARG A 44 7.64 -1.67 1.72
N GLN A 45 6.65 -0.90 2.16
CA GLN A 45 6.74 0.56 2.20
C GLN A 45 7.81 1.05 3.19
N ARG A 46 8.06 0.32 4.28
CA ARG A 46 9.18 0.62 5.20
C ARG A 46 10.54 0.45 4.54
N VAL A 47 10.72 -0.64 3.79
CA VAL A 47 11.96 -0.89 3.03
C VAL A 47 12.16 0.18 1.97
N GLU A 48 11.11 0.54 1.24
CA GLU A 48 11.14 1.63 0.26
C GLU A 48 11.51 2.98 0.93
N GLN A 49 10.98 3.28 2.12
CA GLN A 49 11.37 4.48 2.87
C GLN A 49 12.84 4.49 3.28
N ILE A 50 13.36 3.37 3.79
CA ILE A 50 14.77 3.25 4.19
C ILE A 50 15.68 3.46 2.96
N TRP A 51 15.36 2.81 1.85
CA TRP A 51 16.14 2.94 0.62
C TRP A 51 16.05 4.35 0.03
N ALA A 52 14.89 5.00 0.11
CA ALA A 52 14.73 6.39 -0.30
C ALA A 52 15.56 7.35 0.58
N ALA A 53 15.55 7.14 1.90
CA ALA A 53 16.34 7.93 2.85
C ALA A 53 17.86 7.79 2.61
N THR A 54 18.31 6.62 2.17
CA THR A 54 19.71 6.39 1.76
C THR A 54 20.04 6.89 0.35
N GLY A 55 19.06 7.41 -0.39
CA GLY A 55 19.22 7.84 -1.78
C GLY A 55 19.42 6.70 -2.79
N LEU A 56 19.26 5.43 -2.36
CA LEU A 56 19.41 4.25 -3.22
C LEU A 56 18.25 4.10 -4.21
N ILE A 57 17.09 4.64 -3.87
CA ILE A 57 15.95 4.73 -4.77
C ILE A 57 15.39 6.15 -4.78
N VAL A 58 14.99 6.61 -5.96
CA VAL A 58 14.21 7.84 -6.12
C VAL A 58 12.77 7.43 -6.37
N PRO A 59 11.78 8.05 -5.70
CA PRO A 59 10.37 7.77 -5.98
C PRO A 59 10.10 8.00 -7.47
N LEU A 60 9.53 6.98 -8.12
CA LEU A 60 9.21 7.04 -9.53
C LEU A 60 8.18 8.15 -9.78
N ASP A 61 8.47 9.07 -10.70
CA ASP A 61 7.54 10.14 -11.08
C ASP A 61 6.16 9.53 -11.43
N PRO A 62 5.07 9.99 -10.81
CA PRO A 62 3.73 9.49 -11.07
C PRO A 62 3.31 9.58 -12.54
N ALA A 63 3.85 10.52 -13.32
CA ALA A 63 3.63 10.59 -14.77
C ALA A 63 4.23 9.38 -15.51
N ILE A 64 5.39 8.89 -15.06
CA ILE A 64 6.06 7.71 -15.61
C ILE A 64 5.31 6.45 -15.16
N ALA A 65 4.94 6.35 -13.88
CA ALA A 65 4.18 5.22 -13.35
C ALA A 65 2.85 5.00 -14.11
N ARG A 66 2.14 6.08 -14.41
CA ARG A 66 0.88 6.03 -15.19
C ARG A 66 1.10 5.55 -16.63
N ARG A 67 2.20 5.92 -17.28
CA ARG A 67 2.55 5.44 -18.62
C ARG A 67 2.84 3.94 -18.62
N TYR A 68 3.59 3.44 -17.64
CA TYR A 68 3.88 2.01 -17.50
C TYR A 68 2.64 1.18 -17.15
N ALA A 69 1.74 1.70 -16.32
CA ALA A 69 0.48 1.04 -16.01
C ALA A 69 -0.42 0.91 -17.25
N LYS A 70 -0.47 1.93 -18.11
CA LYS A 70 -1.18 1.88 -19.40
C LYS A 70 -0.50 0.98 -20.43
N SER A 71 0.84 0.89 -20.42
CA SER A 71 1.60 0.03 -21.34
C SER A 71 1.58 -1.47 -20.98
N ARG A 72 0.90 -1.87 -19.90
CA ARG A 72 0.55 -3.28 -19.62
C ARG A 72 -0.55 -3.83 -20.54
N GLN A 73 -0.86 -3.15 -21.63
CA GLN A 73 -1.44 -3.81 -22.79
C GLN A 73 -0.56 -5.02 -23.12
N ARG A 74 -1.12 -6.21 -22.87
CA ARG A 74 -0.51 -7.51 -23.10
C ARG A 74 0.26 -7.44 -24.42
N ARG A 75 1.58 -7.37 -24.35
CA ARG A 75 2.41 -7.61 -25.54
C ARG A 75 2.05 -9.03 -25.96
N THR A 76 1.30 -9.16 -27.05
CA THR A 76 1.04 -10.45 -27.66
C THR A 76 2.40 -11.09 -27.90
N PRO A 77 2.66 -12.28 -27.32
CA PRO A 77 3.92 -12.96 -27.58
C PRO A 77 4.01 -13.16 -29.09
N ILE A 78 4.99 -12.50 -29.68
CA ILE A 78 5.32 -12.68 -31.08
C ILE A 78 5.91 -14.08 -31.15
N GLN A 79 5.26 -14.99 -31.89
CA GLN A 79 5.88 -16.26 -32.21
C GLN A 79 7.09 -15.96 -33.10
N ALA A 80 8.26 -15.81 -32.47
CA ALA A 80 9.52 -15.84 -33.18
C ALA A 80 9.63 -17.23 -33.79
N GLY A 81 9.49 -17.35 -35.11
CA GLY A 81 9.70 -18.60 -35.82
C GLY A 81 11.15 -19.05 -35.62
N GLY A 82 11.35 -19.97 -34.69
CA GLY A 82 12.66 -20.45 -34.25
C GLY A 82 12.53 -21.31 -33.01
N LYS A 83 13.61 -22.01 -32.62
CA LYS A 83 13.61 -22.80 -31.39
C LYS A 83 13.29 -21.89 -30.20
N PRO A 84 12.35 -22.29 -29.32
CA PRO A 84 12.02 -21.49 -28.14
C PRO A 84 13.26 -21.30 -27.27
N ALA A 85 13.40 -20.10 -26.68
CA ALA A 85 14.55 -19.76 -25.85
C ALA A 85 14.80 -20.77 -24.70
N SER A 86 13.73 -21.42 -24.22
CA SER A 86 13.82 -22.51 -23.25
C SER A 86 14.65 -23.69 -23.77
N GLU A 87 14.50 -24.08 -25.03
CA GLU A 87 15.29 -25.16 -25.63
C GLU A 87 16.76 -24.76 -25.81
N ILE A 88 17.03 -23.51 -26.21
CA ILE A 88 18.40 -22.99 -26.36
C ILE A 88 19.14 -23.03 -25.01
N ILE A 89 18.46 -22.64 -23.93
CA ILE A 89 19.04 -22.63 -22.57
C ILE A 89 19.31 -24.07 -22.10
N ILE A 90 18.44 -25.02 -22.40
CA ILE A 90 18.62 -26.44 -22.05
C ILE A 90 19.79 -27.03 -22.86
N GLU A 91 19.87 -26.78 -24.16
CA GLU A 91 20.98 -27.23 -25.01
C GLU A 91 22.33 -26.68 -24.52
N GLN A 92 22.39 -25.41 -24.11
CA GLN A 92 23.64 -24.82 -23.58
C GLN A 92 24.01 -25.29 -22.18
N ARG A 93 23.03 -25.69 -21.34
CA ARG A 93 23.31 -26.23 -19.99
C ARG A 93 23.67 -27.72 -19.98
N GLY A 94 23.37 -28.46 -21.04
CA GLY A 94 23.70 -29.89 -21.17
C GLY A 94 25.13 -30.19 -21.62
N LYS A 95 25.98 -29.17 -21.84
CA LYS A 95 27.41 -29.33 -22.16
C LYS A 95 28.25 -28.82 -20.98
N LEU A 96 28.30 -29.63 -19.92
CA LEU A 96 29.36 -29.64 -18.92
C LEU A 96 29.84 -31.08 -18.77
#